data_AF-A0A853CRB8-F1
#
_entry.id   AF-A0A853CRB8-F1
#
_cell.length_a   1.000
_cell.length_b   1.000
_cell.length_c   1.000
_cell.angle_alpha   90.00
_cell.angle_beta   90.00
_cell.angle_gamma   90.00
#
_symmetry.space_group_name_H-M   'P 1'
#
loop_
_entity.id
_entity.type
_entity.pdbx_description
1 polymer ?
#
loop_
_entity_poly.entity_id
_entity_poly.type
_entity_poly.pdbx_seq_one_letter_code
_entity_poly.pdbx_strand_id
1 'polypeptide(L)'
;MTSREPDVALEVIRGLQPGFDFTRADDDAPFSFSLNHVGDERLSVDRLDLVCTGRGVADPMTAYTICELSTPTVVRAGREQLDTSGPFLFPLGRIESSWEHESRGDAVQVDVAALDELARQHFDRPGLRVRFTGSAPLDAEHARDWTIVAAHVRGPGGEPGAFENDLIRDGLFRMVAAALLADFPNDTLDLPPVHEGSVAVPATIRRAVAYMEEHLAEPIGLSDIAAAARLSPRGLQDAFHRIVGMSPTQYLRRLRLSAARADLLAADVVHRETVTAIAHRWGFAHVPRFAAAYRAEYGEYPRETLGR
;
A
#
# COMPACT_ATOMS: atom_id res chain seq x y z
N MET A 1 -0.16 -12.51 -27.97
CA MET A 1 -0.89 -13.58 -28.67
C MET A 1 -2.28 -13.09 -28.99
N THR A 2 -2.80 -13.36 -30.18
CA THR A 2 -4.16 -12.94 -30.59
C THR A 2 -4.85 -14.14 -31.25
N SER A 3 -6.12 -14.39 -30.91
CA SER A 3 -6.92 -15.50 -31.42
C SER A 3 -8.39 -15.12 -31.56
N ARG A 4 -9.08 -15.82 -32.47
CA ARG A 4 -10.55 -15.82 -32.61
C ARG A 4 -11.17 -17.17 -32.24
N GLU A 5 -10.35 -18.12 -31.79
CA GLU A 5 -10.77 -19.44 -31.36
C GLU A 5 -10.80 -19.50 -29.84
N PRO A 6 -11.97 -19.76 -29.21
CA PRO A 6 -12.13 -19.85 -27.76
C PRO A 6 -11.19 -20.87 -27.11
N ASP A 7 -11.01 -22.04 -27.73
CA ASP A 7 -10.17 -23.11 -27.19
C ASP A 7 -8.70 -22.70 -27.08
N VAL A 8 -8.19 -21.96 -28.07
CA VAL A 8 -6.81 -21.46 -28.07
C VAL A 8 -6.64 -20.38 -26.99
N ALA A 9 -7.64 -19.52 -26.79
CA ALA A 9 -7.62 -18.54 -25.70
C ALA A 9 -7.63 -19.23 -24.33
N LEU A 10 -8.45 -20.28 -24.18
CA LEU A 10 -8.52 -21.07 -22.96
C LEU A 10 -7.20 -21.77 -22.64
N GLU A 11 -6.55 -22.38 -23.64
CA GLU A 11 -5.25 -23.01 -23.49
C GLU A 11 -4.17 -22.02 -23.03
N VAL A 12 -4.14 -20.83 -23.65
CA VAL A 12 -3.21 -19.76 -23.26
C VAL A 12 -3.45 -19.28 -21.83
N ILE A 13 -4.70 -18.99 -21.46
CA ILE A 13 -5.01 -18.53 -20.10
C ILE A 13 -4.72 -19.63 -19.09
N ARG A 14 -5.01 -20.90 -19.39
CA ARG A 14 -4.67 -22.04 -18.50
C ARG A 14 -3.17 -22.23 -18.32
N GLY A 15 -2.36 -21.84 -19.30
CA GLY A 15 -0.91 -21.79 -19.14
C GLY A 15 -0.46 -20.82 -18.04
N LEU A 16 -1.19 -19.73 -17.83
CA LEU A 16 -0.90 -18.71 -16.80
C LEU A 16 -1.67 -18.94 -15.49
N GLN A 17 -2.91 -19.43 -15.60
CA GLN A 17 -3.85 -19.66 -14.52
C GLN A 17 -4.52 -21.03 -14.73
N PRO A 18 -3.88 -22.14 -14.28
CA PRO A 18 -4.31 -23.51 -14.60
C PRO A 18 -5.75 -23.84 -14.21
N GLY A 19 -6.27 -23.20 -13.16
CA GLY A 19 -7.65 -23.35 -12.69
C GLY A 19 -8.67 -22.48 -13.44
N PHE A 20 -8.30 -21.86 -14.56
CA PHE A 20 -9.20 -21.02 -15.35
C PHE A 20 -10.08 -21.85 -16.29
N ASP A 21 -11.36 -21.51 -16.30
CA ASP A 21 -12.32 -21.94 -17.29
C ASP A 21 -13.27 -20.79 -17.64
N PHE A 22 -13.89 -20.85 -18.82
CA PHE A 22 -14.96 -19.93 -19.16
C PHE A 22 -16.04 -20.57 -20.02
N THR A 23 -17.25 -20.03 -19.90
CA THR A 23 -18.41 -20.41 -20.68
C THR A 23 -18.96 -19.20 -21.40
N ARG A 24 -19.21 -19.35 -22.69
CA ARG A 24 -19.84 -18.33 -23.53
C ARG A 24 -21.35 -18.37 -23.32
N ALA A 25 -21.99 -17.21 -23.34
CA ALA A 25 -23.45 -17.13 -23.27
C ALA A 25 -24.12 -17.59 -24.58
N ASP A 26 -23.41 -17.43 -25.70
CA ASP A 26 -23.81 -17.81 -27.05
C ASP A 26 -22.56 -18.21 -27.85
N ASP A 27 -22.54 -19.43 -28.36
CA ASP A 27 -21.42 -19.99 -29.13
C ASP A 27 -21.30 -19.38 -30.53
N ASP A 28 -22.40 -18.85 -31.07
CA ASP A 28 -22.45 -18.18 -32.39
C ASP A 28 -22.10 -16.68 -32.31
N ALA A 29 -22.03 -16.12 -31.10
CA ALA A 29 -21.65 -14.72 -30.92
C ALA A 29 -20.18 -14.44 -31.32
N PRO A 30 -19.82 -13.18 -31.62
CA PRO A 30 -18.43 -12.81 -31.90
C PRO A 30 -17.49 -13.12 -30.72
N PHE A 31 -16.33 -13.70 -31.04
CA PHE A 31 -15.24 -13.93 -30.10
C PHE A 31 -13.94 -13.33 -30.63
N SER A 32 -13.21 -12.61 -29.78
CA SER A 32 -11.84 -12.19 -30.04
C SER A 32 -11.07 -12.14 -28.73
N PHE A 33 -9.82 -12.58 -28.77
CA PHE A 33 -8.93 -12.60 -27.61
C PHE A 33 -7.56 -12.07 -28.02
N SER A 34 -7.01 -11.17 -27.23
CA SER A 34 -5.62 -10.75 -27.33
C SER A 34 -5.04 -10.67 -25.93
N LEU A 35 -3.90 -11.34 -25.72
CA LEU A 35 -3.16 -11.29 -24.47
C LEU A 35 -1.70 -10.96 -24.78
N ASN A 36 -1.19 -9.89 -24.19
CA ASN A 36 0.24 -9.65 -24.10
C ASN A 36 0.69 -9.95 -22.67
N HIS A 37 1.55 -10.95 -22.51
CA HIS A 37 2.11 -11.37 -21.23
C HIS A 37 3.60 -11.10 -21.24
N VAL A 38 4.10 -10.38 -20.25
CA VAL A 38 5.52 -10.08 -20.07
C VAL A 38 5.91 -10.31 -18.62
N GLY A 39 6.99 -11.06 -18.40
CA GLY A 39 7.56 -11.26 -17.07
C GLY A 39 8.03 -12.68 -16.84
N ASP A 40 8.04 -13.08 -15.58
CA ASP A 40 8.38 -14.42 -15.14
C ASP A 40 7.46 -14.90 -14.02
N GLU A 41 7.84 -16.02 -13.39
CA GLU A 41 7.09 -16.60 -12.29
C GLU A 41 6.97 -15.67 -11.07
N ARG A 42 7.90 -14.75 -10.83
CA ARG A 42 7.86 -13.85 -9.65
C ARG A 42 7.00 -12.62 -9.88
N LEU A 43 7.12 -12.02 -11.07
CA LEU A 43 6.41 -10.83 -11.48
C LEU A 43 6.07 -10.94 -12.97
N SER A 44 4.79 -10.82 -13.27
CA SER A 44 4.31 -10.68 -14.64
C SER A 44 3.32 -9.52 -14.77
N VAL A 45 3.17 -9.07 -16.01
CA VAL A 45 2.21 -8.06 -16.40
C VAL A 45 1.49 -8.57 -17.64
N ASP A 46 0.17 -8.48 -17.59
CA ASP A 46 -0.73 -8.89 -18.65
C ASP A 46 -1.50 -7.68 -19.18
N ARG A 47 -1.71 -7.66 -20.49
CA ARG A 47 -2.74 -6.85 -21.14
C ARG A 47 -3.70 -7.75 -21.87
N LEU A 48 -4.96 -7.72 -21.46
CA LEU A 48 -6.03 -8.54 -21.98
C LEU A 48 -7.05 -7.68 -22.73
N ASP A 49 -7.34 -8.08 -23.96
CA ASP A 49 -8.50 -7.63 -24.72
C ASP A 49 -9.36 -8.86 -25.04
N LEU A 50 -10.58 -8.89 -24.54
CA LEU A 50 -11.54 -9.97 -24.73
C LEU A 50 -12.85 -9.41 -25.27
N VAL A 51 -13.27 -9.88 -26.43
CA VAL A 51 -14.63 -9.70 -26.95
C VAL A 51 -15.37 -11.00 -26.73
N CYS A 52 -16.24 -11.05 -25.73
CA CYS A 52 -17.06 -12.20 -25.38
C CYS A 52 -18.19 -11.76 -24.44
N THR A 53 -19.37 -12.36 -24.59
CA THR A 53 -20.38 -12.36 -23.52
C THR A 53 -20.36 -13.73 -22.87
N GLY A 54 -20.08 -13.78 -21.56
CA GLY A 54 -19.86 -15.05 -20.89
C GLY A 54 -19.46 -14.91 -19.43
N ARG A 55 -19.08 -16.03 -18.83
CA ARG A 55 -18.59 -16.11 -17.46
C ARG A 55 -17.29 -16.88 -17.41
N GLY A 56 -16.34 -16.41 -16.63
CA GLY A 56 -15.08 -17.08 -16.31
C GLY A 56 -15.04 -17.47 -14.84
N VAL A 57 -14.36 -18.57 -14.55
CA VAL A 57 -14.04 -19.00 -13.18
C VAL A 57 -12.56 -19.29 -13.13
N ALA A 58 -11.87 -18.69 -12.17
CA ALA A 58 -10.51 -19.05 -11.78
C ALA A 58 -10.58 -19.70 -10.39
N ASP A 59 -10.26 -21.00 -10.30
CA ASP A 59 -10.31 -21.74 -9.04
C ASP A 59 -9.15 -22.75 -8.90
N PRO A 60 -8.17 -22.50 -8.00
CA PRO A 60 -7.96 -21.28 -7.22
C PRO A 60 -7.13 -20.25 -7.98
N MET A 61 -7.25 -18.97 -7.61
CA MET A 61 -6.20 -17.96 -7.85
C MET A 61 -4.93 -18.36 -7.10
N THR A 62 -3.81 -18.47 -7.83
CA THR A 62 -2.53 -18.94 -7.29
C THR A 62 -1.49 -17.83 -7.12
N ALA A 63 -1.77 -16.63 -7.62
CA ALA A 63 -0.91 -15.45 -7.51
C ALA A 63 -1.74 -14.21 -7.12
N TYR A 64 -1.13 -13.25 -6.44
CA TYR A 64 -1.75 -11.96 -6.18
C TYR A 64 -1.86 -11.20 -7.50
N THR A 65 -3.08 -11.03 -7.99
CA THR A 65 -3.34 -10.40 -9.29
C THR A 65 -4.12 -9.12 -9.08
N ILE A 66 -3.54 -8.00 -9.52
CA ILE A 66 -4.13 -6.68 -9.40
C ILE A 66 -4.55 -6.24 -10.80
N CYS A 67 -5.83 -5.95 -10.97
CA CYS A 67 -6.42 -5.60 -12.25
C CYS A 67 -6.81 -4.13 -12.29
N GLU A 68 -6.63 -3.51 -13.45
CA GLU A 68 -7.22 -2.23 -13.81
C GLU A 68 -7.98 -2.42 -15.12
N LEU A 69 -9.31 -2.28 -15.06
CA LEU A 69 -10.19 -2.52 -16.18
C LEU A 69 -10.62 -1.20 -16.82
N SER A 70 -10.61 -1.16 -18.15
CA SER A 70 -11.05 -0.01 -18.94
C SER A 70 -12.51 -0.10 -19.35
N THR A 71 -13.13 -1.26 -19.21
CA THR A 71 -14.55 -1.49 -19.52
C THR A 71 -15.28 -2.13 -18.32
N PRO A 72 -16.58 -1.88 -18.17
CA PRO A 72 -17.36 -2.49 -17.09
C PRO A 72 -17.28 -4.02 -17.16
N THR A 73 -16.81 -4.64 -16.08
CA THR A 73 -16.76 -6.10 -15.92
C THR A 73 -17.20 -6.41 -14.50
N VAL A 74 -18.12 -7.35 -14.34
CA VAL A 74 -18.54 -7.77 -13.00
C VAL A 74 -17.62 -8.87 -12.52
N VAL A 75 -16.96 -8.63 -11.40
CA VAL A 75 -16.06 -9.58 -10.74
C VAL A 75 -16.61 -9.91 -9.37
N ARG A 76 -16.59 -11.19 -9.01
CA ARG A 76 -17.04 -11.71 -7.71
C ARG A 76 -16.00 -12.61 -7.08
N ALA A 77 -15.82 -12.44 -5.77
CA ALA A 77 -15.07 -13.34 -4.91
C ALA A 77 -16.05 -13.99 -3.91
N GLY A 78 -16.43 -15.23 -4.17
CA GLY A 78 -17.50 -15.89 -3.41
C GLY A 78 -18.85 -15.15 -3.53
N ARG A 79 -19.31 -14.52 -2.44
CA ARG A 79 -20.59 -13.79 -2.41
C ARG A 79 -20.42 -12.28 -2.60
N GLU A 80 -19.19 -11.77 -2.54
CA GLU A 80 -18.87 -10.36 -2.65
C GLU A 80 -18.63 -9.98 -4.10
N GLN A 81 -19.17 -8.83 -4.52
CA GLN A 81 -18.84 -8.21 -5.80
C GLN A 81 -17.76 -7.16 -5.56
N LEU A 82 -16.65 -7.26 -6.29
CA LEU A 82 -15.53 -6.35 -6.14
C LEU A 82 -15.81 -5.01 -6.82
N ASP A 83 -15.27 -3.93 -6.27
CA ASP A 83 -15.26 -2.61 -6.90
C ASP A 83 -14.19 -2.59 -8.00
N THR A 84 -14.64 -2.50 -9.26
CA THR A 84 -13.77 -2.49 -10.44
C THR A 84 -13.62 -1.08 -11.04
N SER A 85 -13.97 -0.02 -10.30
CA SER A 85 -13.88 1.36 -10.78
C SER A 85 -12.46 1.94 -10.78
N GLY A 86 -11.53 1.27 -10.10
CA GLY A 86 -10.10 1.58 -10.05
C GLY A 86 -9.26 0.30 -10.02
N PRO A 87 -8.00 0.35 -9.55
CA PRO A 87 -7.21 -0.84 -9.33
C PRO A 87 -7.84 -1.70 -8.22
N PHE A 88 -7.87 -3.02 -8.43
CA PHE A 88 -8.38 -3.95 -7.43
C PHE A 88 -7.62 -5.28 -7.46
N LEU A 89 -7.46 -5.89 -6.29
CA LEU A 89 -6.77 -7.14 -6.05
C LEU A 89 -7.77 -8.31 -6.05
N PHE A 90 -7.52 -9.34 -6.85
CA PHE A 90 -8.17 -10.63 -6.70
C PHE A 90 -7.71 -11.31 -5.40
N PRO A 91 -8.62 -11.63 -4.46
CA PRO A 91 -8.25 -12.45 -3.31
C PRO A 91 -7.84 -13.86 -3.78
N LEU A 92 -6.98 -14.51 -3.00
CA LEU A 92 -6.63 -15.90 -3.26
C LEU A 92 -7.88 -16.80 -3.09
N GLY A 93 -7.98 -17.82 -3.94
CA GLY A 93 -9.16 -18.70 -4.01
C GLY A 93 -10.02 -18.45 -5.23
N ARG A 94 -11.31 -18.78 -5.15
CA ARG A 94 -12.20 -18.79 -6.31
C ARG A 94 -12.66 -17.38 -6.71
N ILE A 95 -12.39 -17.01 -7.96
CA ILE A 95 -12.87 -15.77 -8.58
C ILE A 95 -13.82 -16.12 -9.73
N GLU A 96 -14.94 -15.41 -9.79
CA GLU A 96 -15.90 -15.49 -10.88
C GLU A 96 -15.97 -14.13 -11.58
N SER A 97 -15.84 -14.13 -12.89
CA SER A 97 -15.92 -12.92 -13.71
C SER A 97 -17.04 -13.09 -14.72
N SER A 98 -17.75 -12.01 -15.04
CA SER A 98 -18.71 -11.99 -16.14
C SER A 98 -18.53 -10.74 -16.99
N TRP A 99 -18.55 -10.94 -18.30
CA TRP A 99 -18.29 -9.92 -19.30
C TRP A 99 -19.49 -9.76 -20.21
N GLU A 100 -19.78 -8.52 -20.56
CA GLU A 100 -20.83 -8.15 -21.51
C GLU A 100 -20.14 -7.43 -22.68
N HIS A 101 -20.11 -8.09 -23.84
CA HIS A 101 -19.41 -7.63 -25.05
C HIS A 101 -17.88 -7.55 -24.97
N GLU A 102 -17.31 -6.52 -24.35
CA GLU A 102 -15.88 -6.23 -24.39
C GLU A 102 -15.30 -6.03 -22.99
N SER A 103 -14.25 -6.78 -22.67
CA SER A 103 -13.43 -6.64 -21.48
C SER A 103 -12.00 -6.27 -21.88
N ARG A 104 -11.56 -5.07 -21.50
CA ARG A 104 -10.17 -4.63 -21.67
C ARG A 104 -9.59 -4.28 -20.33
N GLY A 105 -8.38 -4.75 -20.07
CA GLY A 105 -7.69 -4.41 -18.84
C GLY A 105 -6.24 -4.84 -18.82
N ASP A 106 -5.53 -4.28 -17.87
CA ASP A 106 -4.19 -4.70 -17.52
C ASP A 106 -4.22 -5.44 -16.19
N ALA A 107 -3.32 -6.39 -16.01
CA ALA A 107 -3.08 -7.05 -14.73
C ALA A 107 -1.59 -7.05 -14.38
N VAL A 108 -1.30 -6.90 -13.09
CA VAL A 108 0.03 -7.15 -12.52
C VAL A 108 -0.11 -8.35 -11.61
N GLN A 109 0.70 -9.38 -11.82
CA GLN A 109 0.68 -10.59 -11.01
C GLN A 109 1.99 -10.71 -10.23
N VAL A 110 1.85 -11.03 -8.94
CA VAL A 110 2.97 -11.25 -8.03
C VAL A 110 2.81 -12.63 -7.41
N ASP A 111 3.85 -13.46 -7.50
CA ASP A 111 3.85 -14.76 -6.85
C ASP A 111 3.77 -14.65 -5.32
N VAL A 112 2.97 -15.54 -4.74
CA VAL A 112 2.71 -15.56 -3.30
C VAL A 112 3.98 -15.89 -2.52
N ALA A 113 4.75 -16.89 -2.98
CA ALA A 113 5.96 -17.31 -2.27
C ALA A 113 7.07 -16.26 -2.36
N ALA A 114 7.21 -15.59 -3.50
CA ALA A 114 8.13 -14.49 -3.72
C ALA A 114 7.79 -13.27 -2.85
N LEU A 115 6.51 -12.86 -2.80
CA LEU A 115 6.06 -11.77 -1.94
C LEU A 115 6.29 -12.10 -0.46
N ASP A 116 5.93 -13.31 -0.04
CA ASP A 116 6.17 -13.79 1.32
C ASP A 116 7.65 -13.73 1.67
N GLU A 117 8.53 -14.21 0.79
CA GLU A 117 9.97 -14.21 1.02
C GLU A 117 10.52 -12.78 1.16
N LEU A 118 10.09 -11.86 0.29
CA LEU A 118 10.43 -10.45 0.41
C LEU A 118 9.92 -9.86 1.73
N ALA A 119 8.69 -10.16 2.12
CA ALA A 119 8.11 -9.67 3.37
C ALA A 119 8.84 -10.24 4.60
N ARG A 120 9.21 -11.52 4.61
CA ARG A 120 10.00 -12.13 5.71
C ARG A 120 11.32 -11.41 5.90
N GLN A 121 12.01 -11.11 4.80
CA GLN A 121 13.28 -10.39 4.80
C GLN A 121 13.08 -8.94 5.27
N HIS A 122 12.04 -8.26 4.77
CA HIS A 122 11.76 -6.87 5.08
C HIS A 122 11.31 -6.63 6.53
N PHE A 123 10.53 -7.57 7.08
CA PHE A 123 9.99 -7.49 8.44
C PHE A 123 10.71 -8.41 9.42
N ASP A 124 11.88 -8.98 9.07
CA ASP A 124 12.68 -9.91 9.88
C ASP A 124 11.84 -10.93 10.66
N ARG A 125 10.89 -11.56 9.95
CA ARG A 125 9.91 -12.50 10.51
C ARG A 125 9.92 -13.79 9.68
N PRO A 126 10.70 -14.80 10.06
CA PRO A 126 10.85 -16.04 9.28
C PRO A 126 9.55 -16.81 9.02
N GLY A 127 8.51 -16.60 9.84
CA GLY A 127 7.20 -17.22 9.69
C GLY A 127 6.15 -16.37 8.96
N LEU A 128 6.50 -15.16 8.50
CA LEU A 128 5.52 -14.25 7.90
C LEU A 128 4.95 -14.86 6.60
N ARG A 129 3.64 -14.71 6.47
CA ARG A 129 2.83 -15.02 5.30
C ARG A 129 1.91 -13.82 5.11
N VAL A 130 2.08 -13.10 4.01
CA VAL A 130 1.29 -11.90 3.73
C VAL A 130 -0.14 -12.33 3.45
N ARG A 131 -1.10 -11.65 4.08
CA ARG A 131 -2.53 -11.82 3.79
C ARG A 131 -3.17 -10.48 3.54
N PHE A 132 -3.70 -10.30 2.34
CA PHE A 132 -4.55 -9.16 2.03
C PHE A 132 -5.93 -9.35 2.63
N THR A 133 -6.41 -8.32 3.32
CA THR A 133 -7.69 -8.31 4.03
C THR A 133 -8.77 -7.55 3.27
N GLY A 134 -8.45 -7.04 2.08
CA GLY A 134 -9.40 -6.37 1.19
C GLY A 134 -8.88 -6.30 -0.25
N SER A 135 -9.80 -6.06 -1.17
CA SER A 135 -9.53 -6.04 -2.61
C SER A 135 -9.36 -4.65 -3.20
N ALA A 136 -9.80 -3.59 -2.50
CA ALA A 136 -9.58 -2.21 -2.93
C ALA A 136 -8.33 -1.63 -2.24
N PRO A 137 -7.67 -0.63 -2.84
CA PRO A 137 -6.66 0.17 -2.17
C PRO A 137 -7.21 0.80 -0.89
N LEU A 138 -6.32 1.18 0.04
CA LEU A 138 -6.67 1.76 1.33
C LEU A 138 -7.54 3.02 1.20
N ASP A 139 -7.19 3.88 0.24
CA ASP A 139 -7.95 5.06 -0.14
C ASP A 139 -7.60 5.54 -1.56
N ALA A 140 -8.12 6.70 -1.95
CA ALA A 140 -7.90 7.27 -3.28
C ALA A 140 -6.47 7.75 -3.54
N GLU A 141 -5.67 8.04 -2.52
CA GLU A 141 -4.25 8.41 -2.69
C GLU A 141 -3.44 7.17 -3.04
N HIS A 142 -3.60 6.09 -2.27
CA HIS A 142 -2.96 4.80 -2.52
C HIS A 142 -3.38 4.20 -3.87
N ALA A 143 -4.63 4.40 -4.29
CA ALA A 143 -5.07 4.01 -5.64
C ALA A 143 -4.27 4.71 -6.75
N ARG A 144 -3.95 6.00 -6.57
CA ARG A 144 -3.14 6.76 -7.55
C ARG A 144 -1.69 6.31 -7.53
N ASP A 145 -1.13 6.07 -6.34
CA ASP A 145 0.25 5.61 -6.18
C ASP A 145 0.45 4.25 -6.85
N TRP A 146 -0.49 3.31 -6.63
CA TRP A 146 -0.51 2.04 -7.33
C TRP A 146 -0.54 2.20 -8.85
N THR A 147 -1.45 3.03 -9.39
CA THR A 147 -1.55 3.24 -10.83
C THR A 147 -0.24 3.78 -11.43
N ILE A 148 0.50 4.62 -10.70
CA ILE A 148 1.82 5.11 -11.14
C ILE A 148 2.82 3.95 -11.21
N VAL A 149 2.88 3.10 -10.18
CA VAL A 149 3.77 1.94 -10.12
C VAL A 149 3.42 0.95 -11.24
N ALA A 150 2.14 0.61 -11.39
CA ALA A 150 1.67 -0.31 -12.40
C ALA A 150 1.97 0.20 -13.82
N ALA A 151 1.76 1.49 -14.08
CA ALA A 151 2.13 2.12 -15.36
C ALA A 151 3.64 2.08 -15.62
N HIS A 152 4.47 2.26 -14.58
CA HIS A 152 5.93 2.18 -14.71
C HIS A 152 6.39 0.77 -15.11
N VAL A 153 5.83 -0.26 -14.48
CA VAL A 153 6.21 -1.67 -14.73
C VAL A 153 5.72 -2.13 -16.10
N ARG A 154 4.53 -1.68 -16.53
CA ARG A 154 3.99 -1.94 -17.88
C ARG A 154 4.87 -1.33 -18.98
N GLY A 155 5.52 -0.20 -18.68
CA GLY A 155 6.31 0.56 -19.65
C GLY A 155 5.48 1.15 -20.80
N PRO A 156 6.07 2.04 -21.63
CA PRO A 156 5.41 2.52 -22.83
C PRO A 156 5.23 1.36 -23.83
N GLY A 157 3.99 1.10 -24.26
CA GLY A 157 3.71 0.11 -25.32
C GLY A 157 3.76 -1.36 -24.92
N GLY A 158 4.09 -1.70 -23.66
CA GLY A 158 4.25 -3.09 -23.24
C GLY A 158 5.49 -3.77 -23.83
N GLU A 159 6.56 -3.00 -24.09
CA GLU A 159 7.75 -3.52 -24.74
C GLU A 159 8.68 -4.30 -23.78
N PRO A 160 9.18 -5.49 -24.18
CA PRO A 160 9.75 -6.49 -23.26
C PRO A 160 11.15 -6.18 -22.71
N GLY A 161 11.85 -5.18 -23.26
CA GLY A 161 13.30 -5.01 -23.02
C GLY A 161 13.69 -4.78 -21.55
N ALA A 162 12.78 -4.25 -20.72
CA ALA A 162 13.02 -4.06 -19.29
C ALA A 162 13.02 -5.39 -18.50
N PHE A 163 12.20 -6.36 -18.90
CA PHE A 163 12.14 -7.66 -18.23
C PHE A 163 13.26 -8.61 -18.68
N GLU A 164 13.92 -8.36 -19.81
CA GLU A 164 15.05 -9.18 -20.29
C GLU A 164 16.31 -9.08 -19.40
N ASN A 165 16.41 -8.04 -18.57
CA ASN A 165 17.55 -7.84 -17.67
C ASN A 165 17.18 -8.21 -16.23
N ASP A 166 17.87 -9.19 -15.65
CA ASP A 166 17.62 -9.70 -14.30
C ASP A 166 17.70 -8.62 -13.21
N LEU A 167 18.61 -7.64 -13.34
CA LEU A 167 18.74 -6.56 -12.35
C LEU A 167 17.53 -5.62 -12.39
N ILE A 168 17.05 -5.30 -13.60
CA ILE A 168 15.86 -4.47 -13.78
C ILE A 168 14.65 -5.24 -13.26
N ARG A 169 14.53 -6.52 -13.61
CA ARG A 169 13.42 -7.38 -13.17
C ARG A 169 13.33 -7.49 -11.65
N ASP A 170 14.45 -7.74 -10.96
CA ASP A 170 14.47 -7.80 -9.49
C ASP A 170 14.10 -6.45 -8.86
N GLY A 171 14.57 -5.34 -9.45
CA GLY A 171 14.19 -4.00 -9.03
C GLY A 171 12.69 -3.72 -9.19
N LEU A 172 12.11 -4.08 -10.34
CA LEU A 172 10.67 -3.94 -10.60
C LEU A 172 9.86 -4.79 -9.62
N PHE A 173 10.23 -6.05 -9.40
CA PHE A 173 9.57 -6.91 -8.43
C PHE A 173 9.56 -6.29 -7.03
N ARG A 174 10.71 -5.80 -6.54
CA ARG A 174 10.79 -5.17 -5.20
C ARG A 174 9.90 -3.93 -5.11
N MET A 175 9.84 -3.13 -6.17
CA MET A 175 9.01 -1.94 -6.24
C MET A 175 7.52 -2.30 -6.21
N VAL A 176 7.07 -3.25 -7.05
CA VAL A 176 5.68 -3.72 -7.07
C VAL A 176 5.29 -4.35 -5.74
N ALA A 177 6.13 -5.21 -5.17
CA ALA A 177 5.88 -5.85 -3.89
C ALA A 177 5.73 -4.82 -2.77
N ALA A 178 6.60 -3.81 -2.73
CA ALA A 178 6.51 -2.74 -1.74
C ALA A 178 5.23 -1.91 -1.89
N ALA A 179 4.87 -1.53 -3.12
CA ALA A 179 3.63 -0.80 -3.40
C ALA A 179 2.40 -1.64 -3.00
N LEU A 180 2.40 -2.93 -3.32
CA LEU A 180 1.29 -3.82 -2.97
C LEU A 180 1.08 -3.89 -1.45
N LEU A 181 2.16 -4.01 -0.67
CA LEU A 181 2.11 -4.05 0.79
C LEU A 181 1.74 -2.69 1.42
N ALA A 182 1.99 -1.58 0.73
CA ALA A 182 1.69 -0.24 1.22
C ALA A 182 0.27 0.23 0.83
N ASP A 183 -0.18 -0.09 -0.38
CA ASP A 183 -1.37 0.51 -0.99
C ASP A 183 -2.65 -0.30 -0.75
N PHE A 184 -2.52 -1.61 -0.47
CA PHE A 184 -3.65 -2.51 -0.26
C PHE A 184 -3.72 -2.99 1.19
N PRO A 185 -4.93 -3.15 1.77
CA PRO A 185 -5.12 -3.60 3.14
C PRO A 185 -4.57 -5.02 3.34
N ASN A 186 -3.63 -5.18 4.28
CA ASN A 186 -3.00 -6.46 4.59
C ASN A 186 -2.49 -6.52 6.04
N ASP A 187 -2.15 -7.73 6.49
CA ASP A 187 -1.67 -8.01 7.85
C ASP A 187 -0.25 -7.53 8.17
N THR A 188 0.44 -6.88 7.22
CA THR A 188 1.75 -6.26 7.42
C THR A 188 1.70 -4.77 7.74
N LEU A 189 0.57 -4.09 7.49
CA LEU A 189 0.44 -2.63 7.69
C LEU A 189 0.63 -2.21 9.14
N ASP A 190 0.18 -3.04 10.08
CA ASP A 190 0.31 -2.80 11.52
C ASP A 190 1.63 -3.37 12.09
N LEU A 191 2.47 -4.01 11.25
CA LEU A 191 3.73 -4.53 11.72
C LEU A 191 4.74 -3.39 11.87
N PRO A 192 5.39 -3.26 13.03
CA PRO A 192 6.50 -2.33 13.14
C PRO A 192 7.58 -2.78 12.13
N PRO A 193 8.08 -1.89 11.26
CA PRO A 193 9.09 -2.26 10.28
C PRO A 193 10.32 -2.79 11.01
N VAL A 194 10.67 -4.05 10.78
CA VAL A 194 11.84 -4.69 11.41
C VAL A 194 13.02 -4.60 10.44
N HIS A 195 13.69 -3.45 10.45
CA HIS A 195 15.04 -3.19 9.93
C HIS A 195 15.33 -3.27 8.41
N GLU A 196 15.69 -2.09 7.87
CA GLU A 196 16.67 -1.80 6.79
C GLU A 196 16.33 -2.21 5.34
N GLY A 197 15.55 -1.35 4.65
CA GLY A 197 15.37 -1.43 3.18
C GLY A 197 14.62 -0.28 2.49
N SER A 198 13.72 0.43 3.19
CA SER A 198 13.28 1.77 2.74
C SER A 198 14.43 2.73 3.00
N VAL A 199 14.92 3.48 1.99
CA VAL A 199 16.07 4.42 2.03
C VAL A 199 16.52 4.66 3.47
N ALA A 200 17.46 3.83 3.95
CA ALA A 200 17.61 3.57 5.38
C ALA A 200 17.58 4.87 6.16
N VAL A 201 16.49 5.11 6.92
CA VAL A 201 16.45 6.20 7.90
C VAL A 201 17.67 5.96 8.78
N PRO A 202 18.72 6.80 8.70
CA PRO A 202 20.02 6.44 9.23
C PRO A 202 19.90 6.16 10.71
N ALA A 203 20.73 5.26 11.25
CA ALA A 203 20.69 4.92 12.67
C ALA A 203 20.75 6.17 13.59
N THR A 204 21.32 7.28 13.11
CA THR A 204 21.28 8.58 13.77
C THR A 204 19.86 9.14 13.93
N ILE A 205 19.03 9.10 12.88
CA ILE A 205 17.63 9.54 12.92
C ILE A 205 16.79 8.58 13.75
N ARG A 206 16.98 7.26 13.62
CA ARG A 206 16.27 6.28 14.45
C ARG A 206 16.50 6.50 15.94
N ARG A 207 17.76 6.71 16.34
CA ARG A 207 18.11 7.05 17.73
C ARG A 207 17.48 8.37 18.18
N ALA A 208 17.43 9.37 17.31
CA ALA A 208 16.82 10.65 17.61
C ALA A 208 15.32 10.51 17.89
N VAL A 209 14.59 9.78 17.03
CA VAL A 209 13.15 9.54 17.16
C VAL A 209 12.86 8.71 18.42
N ALA A 210 13.56 7.58 18.61
CA ALA A 210 13.38 6.75 19.79
C ALA A 210 13.61 7.53 21.10
N TYR A 211 14.63 8.38 21.15
CA TYR A 211 14.88 9.25 22.30
C TYR A 211 13.74 10.25 22.53
N MET A 212 13.18 10.85 21.46
CA MET A 212 12.04 11.76 21.58
C MET A 212 10.79 11.06 22.09
N GLU A 213 10.51 9.83 21.64
CA GLU A 213 9.35 9.05 22.06
C GLU A 213 9.46 8.61 23.52
N GLU A 214 10.64 8.14 23.94
CA GLU A 214 10.91 7.72 25.31
C GLU A 214 10.81 8.89 26.32
N HIS A 215 11.23 10.09 25.91
CA HIS A 215 11.32 11.29 26.78
C HIS A 215 10.28 12.36 26.40
N LEU A 216 9.16 11.96 25.81
CA LEU A 216 8.21 12.87 25.16
C LEU A 216 7.63 13.94 26.11
N ALA A 217 7.39 13.55 27.37
CA ALA A 217 6.85 14.40 28.45
C ALA A 217 7.93 15.21 29.20
N GLU A 218 9.21 15.00 28.88
CA GLU A 218 10.33 15.66 29.53
C GLU A 218 10.74 16.95 28.81
N PRO A 219 11.43 17.89 29.46
CA PRO A 219 11.91 19.13 28.84
C PRO A 219 13.13 18.92 27.92
N ILE A 220 13.08 17.94 27.01
CA ILE A 220 14.13 17.68 26.03
C ILE A 220 14.22 18.77 24.96
N GLY A 221 15.44 19.14 24.60
CA GLY A 221 15.77 20.12 23.57
C GLY A 221 16.61 19.53 22.43
N LEU A 222 16.92 20.37 21.44
CA LEU A 222 17.67 19.96 20.24
C LEU A 222 19.04 19.33 20.58
N SER A 223 19.71 19.84 21.61
CA SER A 223 21.02 19.32 22.04
C SER A 223 20.93 17.91 22.60
N ASP A 224 19.88 17.60 23.37
CA ASP A 224 19.68 16.28 23.99
C ASP A 224 19.39 15.23 22.90
N ILE A 225 18.51 15.59 21.97
CA ILE A 225 18.19 14.77 20.80
C ILE A 225 19.45 14.53 19.95
N ALA A 226 20.26 15.56 19.73
CA ALA A 226 21.48 15.45 18.94
C ALA A 226 22.51 14.54 19.63
N ALA A 227 22.63 14.63 20.95
CA ALA A 227 23.49 13.75 21.73
C ALA A 227 23.05 12.28 21.61
N ALA A 228 21.76 11.99 21.77
CA ALA A 228 21.21 10.64 21.57
C ALA A 228 21.44 10.12 20.13
N ALA A 229 21.29 11.01 19.14
CA ALA A 229 21.56 10.73 17.74
C ALA A 229 23.06 10.58 17.41
N ARG A 230 23.97 10.91 18.33
CA ARG A 230 25.43 11.01 18.10
C ARG A 230 25.79 11.98 16.97
N LEU A 231 25.11 13.13 16.94
CA LEU A 231 25.33 14.21 15.98
C LEU A 231 25.54 15.55 16.69
N SER A 232 26.09 16.52 15.97
CA SER A 232 25.98 17.92 16.39
C SER A 232 24.54 18.42 16.18
N PRO A 233 24.07 19.46 16.90
CA PRO A 233 22.74 20.04 16.68
C PRO A 233 22.49 20.44 15.22
N ARG A 234 23.52 21.00 14.55
CA ARG A 234 23.47 21.34 13.12
C ARG A 234 23.36 20.09 12.24
N GLY A 235 24.19 19.08 12.49
CA GLY A 235 24.15 17.82 11.74
C GLY A 235 22.81 17.09 11.90
N LEU A 236 22.20 17.17 13.08
CA LEU A 236 20.86 16.63 13.32
C LEU A 236 19.80 17.38 12.50
N GLN A 237 19.81 18.72 12.52
CA GLN A 237 18.88 19.54 11.73
C GLN A 237 18.99 19.24 10.24
N ASP A 238 20.21 19.21 9.70
CA ASP A 238 20.47 18.93 8.28
C ASP A 238 20.00 17.52 7.91
N ALA A 239 20.27 16.52 8.76
CA ALA A 239 19.83 15.15 8.54
C ALA A 239 18.31 15.00 8.61
N PHE A 240 17.64 15.63 9.58
CA PHE A 240 16.18 15.63 9.69
C PHE A 240 15.51 16.32 8.49
N HIS A 241 16.04 17.46 8.05
CA HIS A 241 15.46 18.16 6.91
C HIS A 241 15.59 17.34 5.62
N ARG A 242 16.75 16.71 5.41
CA ARG A 242 16.99 15.87 4.22
C ARG A 242 16.17 14.58 4.19
N ILE A 243 15.91 13.98 5.35
CA ILE A 243 15.41 12.60 5.45
C ILE A 243 13.95 12.55 5.90
N VAL A 244 13.55 13.45 6.81
CA VAL A 244 12.20 13.53 7.39
C VAL A 244 11.41 14.71 6.77
N GLY A 245 12.06 15.62 6.05
CA GLY A 245 11.42 16.76 5.39
C GLY A 245 11.05 17.92 6.33
N MET A 246 11.42 17.84 7.62
CA MET A 246 11.09 18.85 8.64
C MET A 246 12.19 18.97 9.69
N SER A 247 12.13 19.99 10.55
CA SER A 247 13.11 20.14 11.64
C SER A 247 12.86 19.14 12.79
N PRO A 248 13.89 18.76 13.56
CA PRO A 248 13.72 17.90 14.74
C PRO A 248 12.73 18.47 15.77
N THR A 249 12.70 19.80 15.92
CA THR A 249 11.80 20.49 16.85
C THR A 249 10.35 20.51 16.36
N GLN A 250 10.13 20.57 15.05
CA GLN A 250 8.81 20.41 14.44
C GLN A 250 8.30 18.97 14.63
N TYR A 251 9.17 18.00 14.41
CA TYR A 251 8.85 16.58 14.59
C TYR A 251 8.48 16.27 16.06
N LEU A 252 9.31 16.70 17.03
CA LEU A 252 9.00 16.56 18.46
C LEU A 252 7.65 17.22 18.82
N ARG A 253 7.35 18.38 18.24
CA ARG A 253 6.07 19.07 18.46
C ARG A 253 4.89 18.24 17.95
N ARG A 254 5.03 17.55 16.81
CA ARG A 254 4.00 16.65 16.27
C ARG A 254 3.76 15.45 17.17
N LEU A 255 4.82 14.81 17.65
CA LEU A 255 4.69 13.72 18.63
C LEU A 255 3.92 14.18 19.87
N ARG A 256 4.24 15.35 20.42
CA ARG A 256 3.54 15.95 21.57
C ARG A 256 2.09 16.31 21.27
N LEU A 257 1.78 16.79 20.06
CA LEU A 257 0.39 17.04 19.63
C LEU A 257 -0.40 15.72 19.55
N SER A 258 0.20 14.66 19.04
CA SER A 258 -0.41 13.33 18.93
C SER A 258 -0.73 12.75 20.31
N ALA A 259 0.24 12.81 21.24
CA ALA A 259 0.03 12.38 22.62
C ALA A 259 -1.04 13.22 23.34
N ALA A 260 -1.04 14.54 23.14
CA ALA A 260 -2.10 15.40 23.67
C ALA A 260 -3.48 15.06 23.11
N ARG A 261 -3.58 14.69 21.83
CA ARG A 261 -4.84 14.24 21.21
C ARG A 261 -5.33 12.93 21.83
N ALA A 262 -4.43 11.97 22.06
CA ALA A 262 -4.76 10.72 22.73
C ALA A 262 -5.34 10.97 24.12
N ASP A 263 -4.73 11.85 24.91
CA ASP A 263 -5.24 12.24 26.23
C ASP A 263 -6.59 12.96 26.15
N LEU A 264 -6.79 13.86 25.17
CA LEU A 264 -8.06 14.57 24.99
C LEU A 264 -9.21 13.61 24.65
N LEU A 265 -8.94 12.55 23.87
CA LEU A 265 -9.92 11.53 23.50
C LEU A 265 -10.20 10.53 24.64
N ALA A 266 -9.21 10.29 25.51
CA ALA A 266 -9.32 9.39 26.65
C ALA A 266 -9.86 10.08 27.92
N ALA A 267 -10.00 11.40 27.90
CA ALA A 267 -10.41 12.18 29.05
C ALA A 267 -11.86 11.87 29.47
N ASP A 268 -12.02 11.27 30.65
CA ASP A 268 -13.32 11.00 31.25
C ASP A 268 -13.90 12.28 31.91
N VAL A 269 -15.20 12.50 31.75
CA VAL A 269 -16.00 13.57 32.38
C VAL A 269 -15.82 13.58 33.90
N VAL A 270 -15.54 12.43 34.52
CA VAL A 270 -15.34 12.27 35.97
C VAL A 270 -14.09 13.01 36.48
N HIS A 271 -13.01 13.09 35.69
CA HIS A 271 -11.72 13.63 36.15
C HIS A 271 -11.50 15.12 35.87
N ARG A 272 -12.46 15.78 35.19
CA ARG A 272 -12.39 17.21 34.82
C ARG A 272 -11.04 17.60 34.20
N GLU A 273 -10.48 16.75 33.35
CA GLU A 273 -9.27 17.13 32.63
C GLU A 273 -9.57 18.37 31.77
N THR A 274 -8.67 19.34 31.79
CA THR A 274 -8.82 20.57 31.00
C THR A 274 -7.85 20.54 29.85
N VAL A 275 -8.23 21.15 28.73
CA VAL A 275 -7.34 21.41 27.58
C VAL A 275 -6.01 22.02 28.05
N THR A 276 -6.06 22.93 29.03
CA THR A 276 -4.88 23.57 29.61
C THR A 276 -3.96 22.56 30.33
N ALA A 277 -4.53 21.66 31.14
CA ALA A 277 -3.76 20.65 31.87
C ALA A 277 -3.08 19.67 30.90
N ILE A 278 -3.81 19.20 29.89
CA ILE A 278 -3.27 18.28 28.87
C ILE A 278 -2.19 18.99 28.03
N ALA A 279 -2.41 20.23 27.61
CA ALA A 279 -1.40 21.00 26.88
C ALA A 279 -0.10 21.16 27.70
N HIS A 280 -0.20 21.45 29.00
CA HIS A 280 0.97 21.58 29.86
C HIS A 280 1.68 20.25 30.10
N ARG A 281 0.94 19.14 30.25
CA ARG A 281 1.48 17.78 30.40
C ARG A 281 2.42 17.43 29.24
N TRP A 282 2.05 17.83 28.02
CA TRP A 282 2.84 17.58 26.81
C TRP A 282 3.78 18.73 26.42
N GLY A 283 4.12 19.61 27.38
CA GLY A 283 5.17 20.61 27.21
C GLY A 283 4.77 21.86 26.42
N PHE A 284 3.48 22.14 26.23
CA PHE A 284 3.01 23.39 25.64
C PHE A 284 2.79 24.46 26.72
N ALA A 285 3.68 25.46 26.76
CA ALA A 285 3.58 26.57 27.72
C ALA A 285 2.43 27.56 27.43
N HIS A 286 1.99 27.66 26.18
CA HIS A 286 1.00 28.64 25.75
C HIS A 286 -0.20 27.97 25.09
N VAL A 287 -1.31 27.86 25.83
CA VAL A 287 -2.55 27.20 25.37
C VAL A 287 -3.08 27.76 24.05
N PRO A 288 -3.10 29.08 23.78
CA PRO A 288 -3.56 29.58 22.48
C PRO A 288 -2.68 29.11 21.30
N ARG A 289 -1.36 29.00 21.50
CA ARG A 289 -0.43 28.51 20.47
C ARG A 289 -0.53 27.00 20.28
N PHE A 290 -0.82 26.26 21.34
CA PHE A 290 -1.17 24.86 21.28
C PHE A 290 -2.45 24.65 20.45
N ALA A 291 -3.53 25.35 20.80
CA ALA A 291 -4.81 25.22 20.10
C ALA A 291 -4.72 25.57 18.60
N ALA A 292 -3.94 26.60 18.25
CA ALA A 292 -3.69 26.95 16.85
C ALA A 292 -2.93 25.85 16.09
N ALA A 293 -1.88 25.27 16.69
CA ALA A 293 -1.12 24.21 16.06
C ALA A 293 -1.88 22.88 16.00
N TYR A 294 -2.66 22.58 17.03
CA TYR A 294 -3.55 21.43 17.06
C TYR A 294 -4.59 21.52 15.94
N ARG A 295 -5.22 22.69 15.76
CA ARG A 295 -6.16 22.92 14.66
C ARG A 295 -5.50 22.82 13.28
N ALA A 296 -4.27 23.32 13.16
CA ALA A 296 -3.52 23.22 11.90
C ALA A 296 -3.20 21.76 11.53
N GLU A 297 -2.97 20.89 12.52
CA GLU A 297 -2.63 19.48 12.29
C GLU A 297 -3.89 18.58 12.15
N TYR A 298 -4.95 18.82 12.91
CA TYR A 298 -6.12 17.92 13.00
C TYR A 298 -7.43 18.50 12.48
N GLY A 299 -7.45 19.76 12.04
CA GLY A 299 -8.64 20.42 11.49
C GLY A 299 -9.68 20.87 12.53
N GLU A 300 -9.56 20.46 13.79
CA GLU A 300 -10.48 20.79 14.89
C GLU A 300 -9.76 21.44 16.08
N TYR A 301 -10.49 22.09 16.99
CA TYR A 301 -9.94 22.65 18.22
C TYR A 301 -9.82 21.57 19.31
N PRO A 302 -8.81 21.66 20.22
CA PRO A 302 -8.66 20.71 21.32
C PRO A 302 -9.91 20.55 22.20
N ARG A 303 -10.68 21.64 22.38
CA ARG A 303 -11.93 21.63 23.16
C ARG A 303 -13.03 20.81 22.50
N GLU A 304 -13.00 20.70 21.17
CA GLU A 304 -13.97 19.92 20.40
C GLU A 304 -13.63 18.44 20.54
N THR A 305 -12.33 18.08 20.48
CA THR A 305 -11.88 16.72 20.78
C THR A 305 -12.21 16.30 22.22
N LEU A 306 -11.99 17.18 23.21
CA LEU A 306 -12.30 16.91 24.63
C LEU A 306 -13.81 16.76 24.90
N GLY A 307 -14.67 17.30 24.04
CA GLY A 307 -16.12 17.24 24.19
C GLY A 307 -16.78 16.01 23.57
N ARG A 308 -15.99 15.09 22.99
CA ARG A 308 -16.46 13.82 22.42
C ARG A 308 -16.49 12.75 23.50
#